data_AF-E3ZU66-F1
#
_entry.id   AF-E3ZU66-F1
#
_cell.length_a   1.000
_cell.length_b   1.000
_cell.length_c   1.000
_cell.angle_alpha   90.00
_cell.angle_beta   90.00
_cell.angle_gamma   90.00
#
_symmetry.space_group_name_H-M   'P 1'
#
loop_
_entity.id
_entity.type
_entity.pdbx_description
1 polymer ?
#
loop_
_entity_poly.entity_id
_entity_poly.type
_entity_poly.pdbx_seq_one_letter_code
_entity_poly.pdbx_strand_id
1 'polypeptide(L)'
;MEIKQIKAKDTQDIRHRVLRPEQPESNAIYPNDDLEGTFHLGAFEKDILVGVASFYPEKSAIIMAPAQYRIRGVAAERGMRLKGVGSALLATGETEIWKRGAEIIWCNARIVAVGFYEKHGYRRVGKSFVIPGIGEHYLMTKVNPLES
;
A
#
# COMPACT_ATOMS: atom_id res chain seq x y z
N MET A 1 2.12 17.60 -7.89
CA MET A 1 1.66 16.20 -7.90
C MET A 1 0.28 16.16 -7.30
N GLU A 2 -0.66 15.54 -7.98
CA GLU A 2 -2.06 15.45 -7.57
C GLU A 2 -2.39 14.00 -7.20
N ILE A 3 -3.10 13.77 -6.10
CA ILE A 3 -3.54 12.42 -5.69
C ILE A 3 -5.04 12.33 -5.91
N LYS A 4 -5.48 11.33 -6.68
CA LYS A 4 -6.89 11.08 -6.99
C LYS A 4 -7.27 9.66 -6.63
N GLN A 5 -8.53 9.45 -6.28
CA GLN A 5 -9.09 8.11 -6.27
C GLN A 5 -9.20 7.58 -7.71
N ILE A 6 -8.81 6.34 -7.92
CA ILE A 6 -8.81 5.65 -9.22
C ILE A 6 -9.51 4.30 -9.09
N LYS A 7 -9.82 3.66 -10.22
CA LYS A 7 -10.37 2.31 -10.22
C LYS A 7 -9.25 1.28 -10.01
N ALA A 8 -9.61 0.10 -9.54
CA ALA A 8 -8.69 -1.03 -9.43
C ALA A 8 -7.92 -1.28 -10.74
N LYS A 9 -8.64 -1.25 -11.86
CA LYS A 9 -8.09 -1.48 -13.20
C LYS A 9 -6.94 -0.53 -13.55
N ASP A 10 -7.02 0.73 -13.12
CA ASP A 10 -6.01 1.75 -13.38
C ASP A 10 -4.67 1.44 -12.66
N THR A 11 -4.70 0.57 -11.65
CA THR A 11 -3.49 0.17 -10.90
C THR A 11 -2.70 -0.96 -11.54
N GLN A 12 -3.34 -1.79 -12.36
CA GLN A 12 -2.83 -3.12 -12.74
C GLN A 12 -1.55 -3.00 -13.56
N ASP A 13 -1.51 -2.05 -14.48
CA ASP A 13 -0.38 -1.78 -15.37
C ASP A 13 0.89 -1.38 -14.60
N ILE A 14 0.80 -0.38 -13.72
CA ILE A 14 1.95 0.03 -12.87
C ILE A 14 2.33 -1.07 -11.87
N ARG A 15 1.36 -1.76 -11.27
CA ARG A 15 1.64 -2.90 -10.37
C ARG A 15 2.44 -3.98 -11.09
N HIS A 16 2.08 -4.33 -12.32
CA HIS A 16 2.79 -5.31 -13.13
C HIS A 16 4.22 -4.85 -13.40
N ARG A 17 4.39 -3.71 -14.09
CA ARG A 17 5.72 -3.18 -14.47
C ARG A 17 6.67 -2.98 -13.29
N VAL A 18 6.15 -2.53 -12.15
CA VAL A 18 6.99 -2.14 -11.01
C VAL A 18 7.18 -3.28 -10.01
N LEU A 19 6.13 -4.04 -9.70
CA LEU A 19 6.15 -5.02 -8.62
C LEU A 19 6.33 -6.45 -9.11
N ARG A 20 5.90 -6.76 -10.34
CA ARG A 20 5.84 -8.12 -10.89
C ARG A 20 6.24 -8.20 -12.37
N PRO A 21 7.34 -7.56 -12.80
CA PRO A 21 7.68 -7.43 -14.23
C PRO A 21 7.93 -8.77 -14.93
N GLU A 22 8.31 -9.81 -14.16
CA GLU A 22 8.64 -11.15 -14.67
C GLU A 22 7.48 -12.15 -14.51
N GLN A 23 6.30 -11.71 -14.06
CA GLN A 23 5.13 -12.56 -13.86
C GLN A 23 4.05 -12.22 -14.90
N PRO A 24 3.04 -13.09 -15.11
CA PRO A 24 1.88 -12.75 -15.92
C PRO A 24 1.14 -11.52 -15.39
N GLU A 25 0.54 -10.73 -16.30
CA GLU A 25 -0.25 -9.54 -15.94
C GLU A 25 -1.40 -9.85 -14.98
N SER A 26 -1.97 -11.06 -15.08
CA SER A 26 -3.01 -11.54 -14.16
C SER A 26 -2.58 -11.49 -12.69
N ASN A 27 -1.27 -11.58 -12.39
CA ASN A 27 -0.78 -11.49 -11.02
C ASN A 27 -0.80 -10.05 -10.46
N ALA A 28 -1.06 -9.03 -11.30
CA ALA A 28 -1.26 -7.64 -10.87
C ALA A 28 -2.74 -7.33 -10.52
N ILE A 29 -3.65 -8.24 -10.85
CA ILE A 29 -5.05 -8.21 -10.43
C ILE A 29 -5.12 -8.84 -9.04
N TYR A 30 -5.53 -8.07 -8.02
CA TYR A 30 -5.54 -8.57 -6.65
C TYR A 30 -6.96 -8.99 -6.24
N PRO A 31 -7.13 -10.13 -5.55
CA PRO A 31 -8.45 -10.61 -5.14
C PRO A 31 -9.26 -9.62 -4.31
N ASN A 32 -8.57 -8.74 -3.56
CA ASN A 32 -9.19 -7.79 -2.67
C ASN A 32 -9.56 -6.46 -3.36
N ASP A 33 -9.26 -6.29 -4.65
CA ASP A 33 -9.50 -5.03 -5.37
C ASP A 33 -10.98 -4.63 -5.37
N ASP A 34 -11.90 -5.61 -5.34
CA ASP A 34 -13.35 -5.38 -5.39
C ASP A 34 -14.05 -5.57 -4.03
N LEU A 35 -13.30 -5.73 -2.93
CA LEU A 35 -13.90 -5.83 -1.59
C LEU A 35 -14.57 -4.51 -1.20
N GLU A 36 -15.75 -4.60 -0.58
CA GLU A 36 -16.43 -3.43 -0.04
C GLU A 36 -15.52 -2.64 0.92
N GLY A 37 -15.52 -1.32 0.78
CA GLY A 37 -14.64 -0.42 1.52
C GLY A 37 -13.21 -0.33 0.99
N THR A 38 -12.83 -1.12 -0.02
CA THR A 38 -11.55 -0.96 -0.73
C THR A 38 -11.51 0.35 -1.50
N PHE A 39 -10.34 0.98 -1.53
CA PHE A 39 -10.09 2.10 -2.42
C PHE A 39 -8.66 2.10 -2.96
N HIS A 40 -8.48 2.78 -4.08
CA HIS A 40 -7.21 2.90 -4.78
C HIS A 40 -6.90 4.37 -5.02
N LEU A 41 -5.64 4.73 -4.84
CA LEU A 41 -5.15 6.07 -5.12
C LEU A 41 -4.15 6.02 -6.25
N GLY A 42 -4.25 7.02 -7.14
CA GLY A 42 -3.30 7.30 -8.20
C GLY A 42 -2.62 8.64 -7.95
N ALA A 43 -1.30 8.68 -8.19
CA ALA A 43 -0.52 9.90 -8.19
C ALA A 43 -0.33 10.36 -9.63
N PHE A 44 -0.67 11.62 -9.90
CA PHE A 44 -0.63 12.21 -11.23
C PHE A 44 0.39 13.36 -11.30
N GLU A 45 1.19 13.36 -12.37
CA GLU A 45 2.03 14.48 -12.78
C GLU A 45 1.67 14.87 -14.21
N LYS A 46 1.19 16.11 -14.42
CA LYS A 46 0.70 16.59 -15.72
C LYS A 46 -0.28 15.60 -16.38
N ASP A 47 -1.26 15.14 -15.61
CA ASP A 47 -2.28 14.15 -15.99
C ASP A 47 -1.77 12.74 -16.32
N ILE A 48 -0.49 12.47 -16.14
CA ILE A 48 0.10 11.13 -16.29
C ILE A 48 0.07 10.42 -14.95
N LEU A 49 -0.51 9.21 -14.91
CA LEU A 49 -0.48 8.34 -13.74
C LEU A 49 0.96 7.81 -13.54
N VAL A 50 1.59 8.19 -12.44
CA VAL A 50 3.01 7.88 -12.15
C VAL A 50 3.21 7.02 -10.90
N GLY A 51 2.14 6.73 -10.17
CA GLY A 51 2.19 5.82 -9.03
C GLY A 51 0.81 5.46 -8.52
N VAL A 52 0.74 4.34 -7.82
CA VAL A 52 -0.51 3.76 -7.32
C VAL A 52 -0.33 3.18 -5.92
N ALA A 53 -1.41 3.17 -5.15
CA ALA A 53 -1.51 2.49 -3.86
C ALA A 53 -2.95 1.96 -3.67
N SER A 54 -3.11 0.93 -2.85
CA SER A 54 -4.42 0.31 -2.62
C SER A 54 -4.58 -0.10 -1.16
N PHE A 55 -5.80 0.07 -0.68
CA PHE A 55 -6.12 0.04 0.74
C PHE A 55 -7.38 -0.79 0.94
N TYR A 56 -7.27 -1.86 1.73
CA TYR A 56 -8.35 -2.82 1.95
C TYR A 56 -8.74 -2.83 3.43
N PRO A 57 -10.05 -2.89 3.77
CA PRO A 57 -10.50 -3.18 5.12
C PRO A 57 -10.29 -4.67 5.44
N GLU A 58 -9.03 -5.07 5.59
CA GLU A 58 -8.61 -6.46 5.78
C GLU A 58 -8.01 -6.65 7.17
N LYS A 59 -8.52 -7.63 7.91
CA LYS A 59 -7.98 -8.01 9.22
C LYS A 59 -6.74 -8.89 9.07
N SER A 60 -5.68 -8.58 9.81
CA SER A 60 -4.55 -9.46 10.01
C SER A 60 -4.86 -10.49 11.10
N ALA A 61 -4.46 -11.75 10.89
CA ALA A 61 -4.59 -12.81 11.90
C ALA A 61 -3.71 -12.58 13.15
N ILE A 62 -2.75 -11.65 13.09
CA ILE A 62 -1.78 -11.39 14.16
C ILE A 62 -2.17 -10.15 14.98
N ILE A 63 -2.91 -9.21 14.39
CA ILE A 63 -3.18 -7.91 14.99
C ILE A 63 -4.54 -7.96 15.70
N MET A 64 -4.52 -7.67 17.00
CA MET A 64 -5.72 -7.62 17.84
C MET A 64 -6.33 -6.21 17.88
N ALA A 65 -6.85 -5.75 16.74
CA ALA A 65 -7.61 -4.50 16.64
C ALA A 65 -8.89 -4.75 15.82
N PRO A 66 -10.08 -4.32 16.26
CA PRO A 66 -11.33 -4.49 15.52
C PRO A 66 -11.32 -3.86 14.12
N ALA A 67 -10.87 -2.60 14.00
CA ALA A 67 -10.88 -1.86 12.74
C ALA A 67 -9.47 -1.74 12.15
N GLN A 68 -9.22 -2.43 11.04
CA GLN A 68 -7.89 -2.51 10.41
C GLN A 68 -7.98 -2.19 8.92
N TYR A 69 -6.93 -1.57 8.39
CA TYR A 69 -6.71 -1.48 6.96
C TYR A 69 -5.35 -2.02 6.55
N ARG A 70 -5.31 -2.74 5.44
CA ARG A 70 -4.10 -3.22 4.81
C ARG A 70 -3.71 -2.34 3.64
N ILE A 71 -2.45 -1.91 3.59
CA ILE A 71 -1.86 -1.30 2.41
C ILE A 71 -1.26 -2.39 1.52
N ARG A 72 -1.55 -2.34 0.22
CA ARG A 72 -0.77 -3.05 -0.80
C ARG A 72 -0.59 -2.27 -2.08
N GLY A 73 0.33 -2.78 -2.90
CA GLY A 73 0.49 -2.30 -4.27
C GLY A 73 1.06 -0.89 -4.37
N VAL A 74 1.74 -0.40 -3.32
CA VAL A 74 2.43 0.90 -3.37
C VAL A 74 3.57 0.81 -4.39
N ALA A 75 3.40 1.49 -5.51
CA ALA A 75 4.32 1.47 -6.62
C ALA A 75 4.42 2.86 -7.24
N ALA A 76 5.62 3.24 -7.65
CA ALA A 76 5.87 4.44 -8.44
C ALA A 76 6.73 4.05 -9.64
N GLU A 77 6.48 4.71 -10.77
CA GLU A 77 7.27 4.57 -11.98
C GLU A 77 8.76 4.77 -11.69
N ARG A 78 9.63 4.02 -12.37
CA ARG A 78 11.07 3.97 -12.04
C ARG A 78 11.71 5.36 -12.06
N GLY A 79 11.38 6.19 -13.07
CA GLY A 79 11.86 7.57 -13.21
C GLY A 79 11.24 8.58 -12.22
N MET A 80 10.27 8.13 -11.42
CA MET A 80 9.52 8.94 -10.45
C MET A 80 9.79 8.51 -9.00
N ARG A 81 10.66 7.52 -8.79
CA ARG A 81 11.15 7.15 -7.46
C ARG A 81 11.92 8.30 -6.83
N LEU A 82 11.89 8.38 -5.49
CA LEU A 82 12.53 9.42 -4.68
C LEU A 82 12.00 10.85 -4.91
N LYS A 83 10.94 11.04 -5.69
CA LYS A 83 10.23 12.32 -5.86
C LYS A 83 9.02 12.49 -4.92
N GLY A 84 8.95 11.70 -3.86
CA GLY A 84 7.85 11.76 -2.87
C GLY A 84 6.53 11.10 -3.30
N VAL A 85 6.45 10.44 -4.47
CA VAL A 85 5.22 9.78 -4.97
C VAL A 85 4.62 8.80 -3.95
N GLY A 86 5.43 7.86 -3.47
CA GLY A 86 5.00 6.88 -2.47
C GLY A 86 4.55 7.52 -1.16
N SER A 87 5.26 8.57 -0.70
CA SER A 87 4.91 9.32 0.51
C SER A 87 3.57 10.03 0.39
N ALA A 88 3.31 10.67 -0.75
CA ALA A 88 2.04 11.35 -0.99
C ALA A 88 0.86 10.36 -1.04
N LEU A 89 1.02 9.25 -1.78
CA LEU A 89 0.02 8.18 -1.82
C LEU A 89 -0.27 7.61 -0.42
N LEU A 90 0.79 7.35 0.35
CA LEU A 90 0.68 6.82 1.69
C LEU A 90 -0.04 7.81 2.62
N ALA A 91 0.39 9.07 2.67
CA ALA A 91 -0.20 10.08 3.54
C ALA A 91 -1.68 10.35 3.21
N THR A 92 -2.05 10.43 1.92
CA THR A 92 -3.45 10.59 1.52
C THR A 92 -4.28 9.36 1.90
N GLY A 93 -3.76 8.15 1.67
CA GLY A 93 -4.45 6.91 2.04
C GLY A 93 -4.63 6.75 3.54
N GLU A 94 -3.60 7.05 4.34
CA GLU A 94 -3.68 7.06 5.80
C GLU A 94 -4.76 8.02 6.29
N THR A 95 -4.77 9.25 5.78
CA THR A 95 -5.78 10.26 6.12
C THR A 95 -7.20 9.74 5.90
N GLU A 96 -7.44 9.10 4.76
CA GLU A 96 -8.75 8.52 4.43
C GLU A 96 -9.10 7.33 5.33
N ILE A 97 -8.13 6.46 5.61
CA ILE A 97 -8.32 5.32 6.51
C ILE A 97 -8.70 5.77 7.93
N TRP A 98 -8.01 6.78 8.47
CA TRP A 98 -8.31 7.31 9.80
C TRP A 98 -9.69 7.95 9.87
N LYS A 99 -10.12 8.67 8.83
CA LYS A 99 -11.50 9.19 8.73
C LYS A 99 -12.55 8.08 8.72
N ARG A 100 -12.20 6.88 8.24
CA ARG A 100 -13.06 5.69 8.27
C ARG A 100 -13.04 4.94 9.60
N GLY A 101 -12.37 5.48 10.62
CA GLY A 101 -12.37 4.93 11.98
C GLY A 101 -11.49 3.70 12.15
N ALA A 102 -10.47 3.50 11.30
CA ALA A 102 -9.51 2.44 11.55
C ALA A 102 -8.65 2.74 12.78
N GLU A 103 -8.38 1.73 13.59
CA GLU A 103 -7.48 1.81 14.75
C GLU A 103 -6.03 1.56 14.36
N ILE A 104 -5.82 0.81 13.27
CA ILE A 104 -4.48 0.43 12.83
C ILE A 104 -4.41 0.21 11.32
N ILE A 105 -3.27 0.58 10.76
CA ILE A 105 -2.89 0.25 9.39
C ILE A 105 -1.75 -0.75 9.43
N TRP A 106 -1.77 -1.70 8.50
CA TRP A 106 -0.71 -2.68 8.36
C TRP A 106 -0.33 -2.97 6.92
N CYS A 107 0.88 -3.50 6.71
CA CYS A 107 1.34 -3.96 5.42
C CYS A 107 2.33 -5.12 5.57
N ASN A 108 2.47 -5.90 4.50
CA ASN A 108 3.62 -6.79 4.35
C ASN A 108 4.65 -6.02 3.49
N ALA A 109 5.62 -5.40 4.14
CA ALA A 109 6.64 -4.60 3.49
C ALA A 109 7.77 -5.50 2.98
N ARG A 110 8.14 -5.39 1.69
CA ARG A 110 9.39 -5.97 1.18
C ARG A 110 10.57 -5.41 1.97
N ILE A 111 11.63 -6.19 2.16
CA ILE A 111 12.83 -5.75 2.90
C ILE A 111 13.35 -4.37 2.44
N VAL A 112 13.36 -4.13 1.12
CA VAL A 112 13.81 -2.86 0.50
C VAL A 112 12.89 -1.67 0.80
N ALA A 113 11.64 -1.90 1.21
CA ALA A 113 10.65 -0.88 1.53
C ALA A 113 10.50 -0.64 3.03
N VAL A 114 11.15 -1.43 3.89
CA VAL A 114 11.04 -1.31 5.35
C VAL A 114 11.43 0.09 5.83
N GLY A 115 12.59 0.59 5.40
CA GLY A 115 13.04 1.95 5.76
C GLY A 115 12.13 3.06 5.24
N PHE A 116 11.36 2.83 4.16
CA PHE A 116 10.33 3.76 3.72
C PHE A 116 9.18 3.81 4.73
N TYR A 117 8.65 2.66 5.15
CA TYR A 117 7.55 2.62 6.12
C TYR A 117 7.98 3.10 7.51
N GLU A 118 9.20 2.79 7.97
CA GLU A 118 9.73 3.28 9.25
C GLU A 118 9.76 4.81 9.31
N LYS A 119 10.19 5.47 8.23
CA LYS A 119 10.17 6.95 8.11
C LYS A 119 8.76 7.55 8.19
N HIS A 120 7.72 6.77 7.91
CA HIS A 120 6.31 7.20 7.99
C HIS A 120 5.63 6.72 9.28
N GLY A 121 6.40 6.24 10.27
CA GLY A 121 5.89 5.89 11.59
C GLY A 121 5.41 4.45 11.74
N TYR A 122 5.67 3.57 10.77
CA TYR A 122 5.37 2.15 10.91
C TYR A 122 6.45 1.44 11.73
N ARG A 123 6.05 0.41 12.46
CA ARG A 123 6.94 -0.46 13.25
C ARG A 123 6.85 -1.89 12.75
N ARG A 124 7.97 -2.62 12.77
CA ARG A 124 8.00 -4.05 12.44
C ARG A 124 7.31 -4.85 13.54
N VAL A 125 6.62 -5.91 13.15
CA VAL A 125 5.99 -6.88 14.06
C VAL A 125 6.55 -8.27 13.77
N GLY A 126 7.20 -8.86 14.77
CA GLY A 126 7.78 -10.21 14.66
C GLY A 126 9.02 -10.29 13.77
N LYS A 127 9.31 -11.50 13.28
CA LYS A 127 10.43 -11.81 12.38
C LYS A 127 10.01 -11.62 10.91
N SER A 128 11.00 -11.53 10.01
CA SER A 128 10.72 -11.60 8.58
C SER A 128 10.17 -12.96 8.17
N PHE A 129 9.49 -12.98 7.03
CA PHE A 129 8.96 -14.19 6.39
C PHE A 129 9.04 -14.06 4.88
N VAL A 130 9.06 -15.20 4.18
CA VAL A 130 9.13 -15.24 2.71
C VAL A 130 7.73 -15.44 2.15
N ILE A 131 7.35 -14.59 1.19
CA ILE A 131 6.16 -14.81 0.36
C ILE A 131 6.62 -15.45 -0.96
N PRO A 132 6.13 -16.66 -1.31
CA PRO A 132 6.53 -17.36 -2.53
C PRO A 132 6.40 -16.48 -3.79
N GLY A 133 7.46 -16.46 -4.60
CA GLY A 133 7.51 -15.67 -5.83
C GLY A 133 7.59 -14.14 -5.66
N ILE A 134 7.68 -13.63 -4.42
CA ILE A 134 7.79 -12.19 -4.14
C ILE A 134 9.03 -11.88 -3.27
N GLY A 135 9.44 -12.81 -2.41
CA GLY A 135 10.64 -12.69 -1.58
C GLY A 135 10.35 -12.34 -0.12
N GLU A 136 11.37 -11.84 0.58
CA GLU A 136 11.32 -11.58 2.02
C GLU A 136 10.57 -10.29 2.37
N HIS A 137 9.73 -10.38 3.41
CA HIS A 137 8.88 -9.30 3.90
C HIS A 137 8.90 -9.23 5.44
N TYR A 138 8.54 -8.06 5.96
CA TYR A 138 8.16 -7.85 7.35
C TYR A 138 6.69 -7.46 7.43
N LEU A 139 5.98 -7.95 8.44
CA LEU A 139 4.73 -7.33 8.86
C LEU A 139 5.08 -6.00 9.52
N MET A 140 4.42 -4.92 9.09
CA MET A 140 4.60 -3.60 9.66
C MET A 140 3.27 -2.96 9.98
N THR A 141 3.20 -2.20 11.08
CA THR A 141 1.97 -1.58 11.57
C THR A 141 2.16 -0.13 11.98
N LYS A 142 1.10 0.66 11.88
CA LYS A 142 1.00 2.03 12.39
C LYS A 142 -0.34 2.20 13.09
N VAL A 143 -0.31 2.58 14.36
CA VAL A 143 -1.51 2.82 15.18
C VAL A 143 -2.07 4.20 14.86
N ASN A 144 -3.40 4.35 14.89
CA ASN A 144 -4.06 5.63 14.70
C ASN A 144 -3.60 6.62 15.79
N PRO A 145 -3.03 7.78 15.42
CA PRO A 145 -2.53 8.75 16.38
C PRO A 145 -3.62 9.51 17.15
N LEU A 146 -4.90 9.39 16.76
CA LEU A 146 -6.03 10.03 17.44
C LEU A 146 -6.66 9.16 18.54
N GLU A 147 -6.24 7.90 18.66
CA GLU A 147 -6.74 6.92 19.64
C GLU A 147 -5.79 6.75 20.84
N SER A 148 -4.88 7.71 21.06
CA SER A 148 -3.88 7.73 22.15
C SER A 148 -4.07 8.88 23.12
#